data_AF-A0A0F6YHR3-F1
#
_entry.id   AF-A0A0F6YHR3-F1
#
_cell.length_a   1.000
_cell.length_b   1.000
_cell.length_c   1.000
_cell.angle_alpha   90.00
_cell.angle_beta   90.00
_cell.angle_gamma   90.00
#
_symmetry.space_group_name_H-M   'P 1'
#
loop_
_entity.id
_entity.type
_entity.pdbx_description
1 polymer ?
#
loop_
_entity_poly.entity_id
_entity_poly.type
_entity_poly.pdbx_seq_one_letter_code
_entity_poly.pdbx_strand_id
1 'polypeptide(L)'
;MEAKLNVGILCTLALAWASLTLAEPSSAMDPHDELTRDLADIEDRFARDREDPALAERLADAYLDLDRPDLAVATLSTAAAPVQADPAVAHRLARAYEQTGRVADALAIAELATARCGRSIGTADSSSVTPIPERSCSERTYAALSMHRNALSRMHAWGVTDPRTDSRAQLAYSLSVRAARILSASR
;
A
#
# COMPACT_ATOMS: atom_id res chain seq x y z
N MET A 1 -26.12 -49.74 15.90
CA MET A 1 -26.27 -48.30 16.21
C MET A 1 -25.45 -47.42 15.28
N GLU A 2 -24.33 -47.92 14.75
CA GLU A 2 -23.40 -47.23 13.84
C GLU A 2 -24.00 -46.84 12.47
N ALA A 3 -24.86 -47.68 11.88
CA ALA A 3 -25.48 -47.39 10.59
C ALA A 3 -26.35 -46.12 10.62
N LYS A 4 -27.02 -45.84 11.74
CA LYS A 4 -27.85 -44.63 11.90
C LYS A 4 -27.00 -43.37 12.03
N LEU A 5 -25.82 -43.48 12.64
CA LEU A 5 -24.87 -42.38 12.79
C LEU A 5 -24.25 -41.99 11.46
N ASN A 6 -23.83 -42.99 10.66
CA ASN A 6 -23.22 -42.77 9.35
C ASN A 6 -24.20 -42.15 8.35
N VAL A 7 -25.48 -42.58 8.37
CA VAL A 7 -26.53 -41.98 7.55
C VAL A 7 -26.77 -40.52 7.94
N GLY A 8 -26.74 -40.21 9.25
CA GLY A 8 -26.86 -38.83 9.73
C GLY A 8 -25.74 -37.92 9.21
N ILE A 9 -24.49 -38.39 9.26
CA ILE A 9 -23.31 -37.64 8.77
C ILE A 9 -23.38 -37.44 7.25
N LEU A 10 -23.81 -38.44 6.49
CA LEU A 10 -23.97 -38.31 5.03
C LEU A 10 -25.05 -37.30 4.67
N CYS A 11 -26.17 -37.27 5.41
CA CYS A 11 -27.22 -36.28 5.18
C CYS A 11 -26.75 -34.85 5.48
N THR A 12 -25.98 -34.63 6.56
CA THR A 12 -25.46 -33.28 6.87
C THR A 12 -24.42 -32.83 5.87
N LEU A 13 -23.53 -33.72 5.41
CA LEU A 13 -22.58 -33.42 4.35
C LEU A 13 -23.27 -33.13 3.02
N ALA A 14 -24.32 -33.88 2.67
CA ALA A 14 -25.09 -33.63 1.45
C ALA A 14 -25.83 -32.29 1.50
N LEU A 15 -26.40 -31.94 2.66
CA LEU A 15 -27.05 -30.63 2.87
C LEU A 15 -26.04 -29.48 2.83
N ALA A 16 -24.87 -29.65 3.46
CA ALA A 16 -23.79 -28.67 3.41
C ALA A 16 -23.27 -28.49 1.98
N TRP A 17 -23.05 -29.58 1.25
CA TRP A 17 -22.59 -29.55 -0.13
C TRP A 17 -23.61 -28.90 -1.06
N ALA A 18 -24.90 -29.21 -0.90
CA ALA A 18 -25.98 -28.54 -1.64
C ALA A 18 -26.04 -27.04 -1.32
N SER A 19 -25.89 -26.64 -0.05
CA SER A 19 -25.86 -25.21 0.31
C SER A 19 -24.65 -24.46 -0.27
N LEU A 20 -23.51 -25.14 -0.44
CA LEU A 20 -22.30 -24.59 -1.06
C LEU A 20 -22.43 -24.46 -2.58
N THR A 21 -23.22 -25.32 -3.25
CA THR A 21 -23.43 -25.24 -4.71
C THR A 21 -24.59 -24.35 -5.12
N LEU A 22 -25.52 -24.06 -4.20
CA LEU A 22 -26.60 -23.09 -4.38
C LEU A 22 -26.18 -21.64 -4.06
N ALA A 23 -25.01 -21.43 -3.46
CA ALA A 23 -24.41 -20.11 -3.43
C ALA A 23 -24.05 -19.74 -4.88
N GLU A 24 -24.79 -18.79 -5.45
CA GLU A 24 -24.39 -18.16 -6.72
C GLU A 24 -22.92 -17.75 -6.58
N PRO A 25 -22.06 -18.03 -7.58
CA PRO A 25 -20.69 -17.57 -7.53
C PRO A 25 -20.75 -16.05 -7.38
N SER A 26 -20.37 -15.54 -6.21
CA SER A 26 -20.15 -14.12 -6.04
C SER A 26 -19.00 -13.78 -6.97
N SER A 27 -19.31 -13.31 -8.18
CA SER A 27 -18.31 -12.70 -9.05
C SER A 27 -17.65 -11.64 -8.20
N ALA A 28 -16.34 -11.73 -8.01
CA ALA A 28 -15.59 -10.81 -7.16
C ALA A 28 -15.66 -9.35 -7.66
N MET A 29 -16.26 -9.12 -8.83
CA MET A 29 -16.59 -7.83 -9.42
C MET A 29 -17.86 -8.00 -10.26
N ASP A 30 -18.91 -7.24 -9.94
CA ASP A 30 -20.06 -7.06 -10.83
C ASP A 30 -19.66 -5.99 -11.87
N PRO A 31 -19.58 -6.30 -13.17
CA PRO A 31 -19.19 -5.34 -14.19
C PRO A 31 -20.18 -4.16 -14.34
N HIS A 32 -21.36 -4.25 -13.74
CA HIS A 32 -22.33 -3.16 -13.68
C HIS A 32 -22.14 -2.24 -12.47
N ASP A 33 -21.38 -2.68 -11.46
CA ASP A 33 -21.02 -1.87 -10.31
C ASP A 33 -20.17 -0.67 -10.72
N GLU A 34 -20.45 0.48 -10.11
CA GLU A 34 -19.82 1.76 -10.45
C GLU A 34 -18.32 1.75 -10.12
N LEU A 35 -17.95 1.12 -9.00
CA LEU A 35 -16.56 1.00 -8.56
C LEU A 35 -15.71 0.13 -9.50
N THR A 36 -16.31 -0.96 -10.01
CA THR A 36 -15.64 -1.86 -10.96
C THR A 36 -15.38 -1.15 -12.29
N ARG A 37 -16.34 -0.35 -12.77
CA ARG A 37 -16.18 0.42 -14.02
C ARG A 37 -15.14 1.53 -13.89
N ASP A 38 -15.11 2.23 -12.75
CA ASP A 38 -14.12 3.30 -12.52
C ASP A 38 -12.68 2.73 -12.46
N LEU A 39 -12.48 1.59 -11.77
CA LEU A 39 -11.19 0.92 -11.76
C LEU A 39 -10.74 0.52 -13.17
N ALA A 40 -11.62 -0.12 -13.95
CA ALA A 40 -11.30 -0.54 -15.31
C ALA A 40 -10.95 0.65 -16.23
N ASP A 41 -11.63 1.79 -16.07
CA ASP A 41 -11.31 3.01 -16.82
C ASP A 41 -9.94 3.61 -16.42
N ILE A 42 -9.61 3.61 -15.13
CA ILE A 42 -8.30 4.06 -14.65
C ILE A 42 -7.18 3.12 -15.17
N GLU A 43 -7.40 1.81 -15.13
CA GLU A 43 -6.46 0.80 -15.67
C GLU A 43 -6.20 1.00 -17.16
N ASP A 44 -7.25 1.17 -17.97
CA ASP A 44 -7.11 1.37 -19.41
C ASP A 44 -6.41 2.68 -19.75
N ARG A 45 -6.75 3.77 -19.04
CA ARG A 45 -6.04 5.04 -19.20
C ARG A 45 -4.55 4.89 -18.85
N PHE A 46 -4.21 4.19 -17.78
CA PHE A 46 -2.81 4.02 -17.37
C PHE A 46 -2.05 3.11 -18.33
N ALA A 47 -2.72 2.10 -18.90
CA ALA A 47 -2.13 1.26 -19.94
C ALA A 47 -1.76 2.06 -21.20
N ARG A 48 -2.52 3.12 -21.52
CA ARG A 48 -2.27 4.04 -22.64
C ARG A 48 -1.27 5.14 -22.31
N ASP A 49 -1.26 5.64 -21.08
CA ASP A 49 -0.37 6.71 -20.62
C ASP A 49 0.27 6.35 -19.26
N ARG A 50 1.50 5.82 -19.32
CA ARG A 50 2.31 5.45 -18.14
C ARG A 50 3.16 6.60 -17.61
N GLU A 51 3.06 7.80 -18.17
CA GLU A 51 3.86 8.97 -17.80
C GLU A 51 3.11 9.95 -16.89
N ASP A 52 1.82 9.72 -16.65
CA ASP A 52 1.00 10.49 -15.71
C ASP A 52 1.11 9.92 -14.26
N PRO A 53 1.79 10.62 -13.33
CA PRO A 53 1.89 10.18 -11.94
C PRO A 53 0.56 10.30 -11.20
N ALA A 54 -0.31 11.25 -11.53
CA ALA A 54 -1.60 11.37 -10.87
C ALA A 54 -2.47 10.15 -11.16
N LEU A 55 -2.35 9.61 -12.37
CA LEU A 55 -3.01 8.37 -12.76
C LEU A 55 -2.38 7.14 -12.09
N ALA A 56 -1.04 7.07 -12.04
CA ALA A 56 -0.33 6.03 -11.30
C ALA A 56 -0.71 6.01 -9.80
N GLU A 57 -0.80 7.19 -9.18
CA GLU A 57 -1.22 7.37 -7.80
C GLU A 57 -2.64 6.87 -7.56
N ARG A 58 -3.60 7.31 -8.37
CA ARG A 58 -5.01 6.89 -8.25
C ARG A 58 -5.16 5.38 -8.41
N LEU A 59 -4.49 4.80 -9.40
CA LEU A 59 -4.57 3.36 -9.65
C LEU A 59 -3.96 2.56 -8.48
N ALA A 60 -2.82 3.00 -7.96
CA ALA A 60 -2.21 2.37 -6.80
C ALA A 60 -3.07 2.50 -5.53
N ASP A 61 -3.69 3.66 -5.29
CA ASP A 61 -4.63 3.82 -4.16
C ASP A 61 -5.82 2.87 -4.32
N ALA A 62 -6.41 2.77 -5.51
CA ALA A 62 -7.52 1.83 -5.77
C ALA A 62 -7.13 0.37 -5.49
N TYR A 63 -5.94 -0.06 -5.92
CA TYR A 63 -5.45 -1.40 -5.61
C TYR A 63 -5.19 -1.62 -4.12
N LEU A 64 -4.64 -0.63 -3.41
CA LEU A 64 -4.40 -0.73 -1.97
C LEU A 64 -5.72 -0.78 -1.18
N ASP A 65 -6.73 -0.01 -1.59
CA ASP A 65 -8.05 0.01 -0.95
C ASP A 65 -8.81 -1.30 -1.19
N LEU A 66 -8.56 -1.98 -2.31
CA LEU A 66 -9.08 -3.32 -2.62
C LEU A 66 -8.26 -4.47 -2.01
N ASP A 67 -7.28 -4.16 -1.16
CA ASP A 67 -6.39 -5.15 -0.53
C ASP A 67 -5.59 -5.98 -1.56
N ARG A 68 -5.18 -5.33 -2.67
CA ARG A 68 -4.36 -5.89 -3.75
C ARG A 68 -2.98 -5.21 -3.85
N PRO A 69 -2.16 -5.22 -2.80
CA PRO A 69 -0.89 -4.49 -2.79
C PRO A 69 0.11 -4.99 -3.85
N ASP A 70 0.07 -6.27 -4.23
CA ASP A 70 0.93 -6.79 -5.31
C ASP A 70 0.64 -6.15 -6.67
N LEU A 71 -0.62 -5.82 -6.97
CA LEU A 71 -0.99 -5.11 -8.20
C LEU A 71 -0.50 -3.66 -8.16
N ALA A 72 -0.56 -3.00 -7.01
CA ALA A 72 0.03 -1.68 -6.81
C ALA A 72 1.55 -1.72 -7.04
N VAL A 73 2.26 -2.72 -6.48
CA VAL A 73 3.70 -2.92 -6.73
C VAL A 73 3.98 -3.10 -8.22
N ALA A 74 3.29 -4.02 -8.89
CA ALA A 74 3.51 -4.32 -10.30
C ALA A 74 3.29 -3.09 -11.19
N THR A 75 2.23 -2.33 -10.91
CA THR A 75 1.87 -1.12 -11.65
C THR A 75 2.90 -0.02 -11.47
N LEU A 76 3.27 0.28 -10.22
CA LEU A 76 4.18 1.38 -9.92
C LEU A 76 5.64 1.08 -10.31
N SER A 77 6.08 -0.18 -10.19
CA SER A 77 7.44 -0.58 -10.58
C SER A 77 7.67 -0.59 -12.10
N THR A 78 6.60 -0.64 -12.89
CA THR A 78 6.65 -0.60 -14.36
C THR A 78 6.31 0.77 -14.96
N ALA A 79 5.99 1.76 -14.11
CA ALA A 79 5.77 3.14 -14.54
C ALA A 79 7.05 3.77 -15.12
N ALA A 80 6.91 4.86 -15.88
CA ALA A 80 8.08 5.56 -16.42
C ALA A 80 9.02 6.07 -15.31
N ALA A 81 10.33 6.13 -15.57
CA ALA A 81 11.32 6.53 -14.55
C ALA A 81 11.02 7.89 -13.87
N PRO A 82 10.56 8.94 -14.58
CA PRO A 82 10.15 10.20 -13.94
C PRO A 82 8.94 10.05 -13.02
N VAL A 83 8.02 9.13 -13.33
CA VAL A 83 6.85 8.82 -12.49
C VAL A 83 7.28 8.06 -11.24
N GLN A 84 8.18 7.09 -11.37
CA GLN A 84 8.73 6.38 -10.20
C GLN A 84 9.52 7.30 -9.25
N ALA A 85 10.14 8.35 -9.81
CA ALA A 85 10.87 9.35 -9.03
C ALA A 85 9.94 10.37 -8.33
N ASP A 86 8.66 10.41 -8.67
CA ASP A 86 7.68 11.29 -8.02
C ASP A 86 7.52 10.91 -6.53
N PRO A 87 7.62 11.86 -5.59
CA PRO A 87 7.54 11.56 -4.16
C PRO A 87 6.22 10.92 -3.71
N ALA A 88 5.09 11.29 -4.32
CA ALA A 88 3.78 10.77 -3.95
C ALA A 88 3.56 9.35 -4.51
N VAL A 89 4.07 9.07 -5.71
CA VAL A 89 4.13 7.72 -6.27
C VAL A 89 5.05 6.82 -5.44
N ALA A 90 6.26 7.29 -5.10
CA ALA A 90 7.21 6.53 -4.29
C ALA A 90 6.65 6.19 -2.90
N HIS A 91 5.89 7.10 -2.29
CA HIS A 91 5.19 6.83 -1.03
C HIS A 91 4.19 5.67 -1.16
N ARG A 92 3.40 5.62 -2.23
CA ARG A 92 2.45 4.51 -2.47
C ARG A 92 3.16 3.20 -2.75
N LEU A 93 4.27 3.23 -3.49
CA LEU A 93 5.10 2.05 -3.69
C LEU A 93 5.66 1.52 -2.36
N ALA A 94 6.12 2.40 -1.46
CA ALA A 94 6.54 2.00 -0.13
C ALA A 94 5.39 1.38 0.68
N ARG A 95 4.17 1.94 0.61
CA ARG A 95 2.98 1.36 1.27
C ARG A 95 2.64 -0.02 0.71
N ALA A 96 2.72 -0.19 -0.61
CA ALA A 96 2.49 -1.46 -1.26
C ALA A 96 3.52 -2.51 -0.83
N TYR A 97 4.81 -2.15 -0.80
CA TYR A 97 5.85 -3.04 -0.27
C TYR A 97 5.63 -3.41 1.20
N GLU A 98 5.24 -2.46 2.05
CA GLU A 98 4.90 -2.75 3.45
C GLU A 98 3.76 -3.77 3.57
N GLN A 99 2.67 -3.59 2.81
CA GLN A 99 1.51 -4.49 2.87
C GLN A 99 1.81 -5.89 2.32
N THR A 100 2.80 -6.03 1.44
CA THR A 100 3.31 -7.35 0.97
C THR A 100 4.34 -7.97 1.93
N GLY A 101 4.64 -7.34 3.07
CA GLY A 101 5.65 -7.82 4.03
C GLY A 101 7.09 -7.51 3.65
N ARG A 102 7.31 -6.78 2.55
CA ARG A 102 8.64 -6.37 2.06
C ARG A 102 9.14 -5.12 2.77
N VAL A 103 9.23 -5.17 4.10
CA VAL A 103 9.53 -4.01 4.97
C VAL A 103 10.88 -3.36 4.64
N ALA A 104 11.90 -4.15 4.30
CA ALA A 104 13.21 -3.63 3.90
C ALA A 104 13.14 -2.80 2.60
N ASP A 105 12.41 -3.29 1.59
CA ASP A 105 12.23 -2.57 0.33
C ASP A 105 11.38 -1.32 0.51
N ALA A 106 10.31 -1.42 1.32
CA ALA A 106 9.49 -0.28 1.70
C ALA A 106 10.34 0.82 2.36
N LEU A 107 11.22 0.45 3.29
CA LEU A 107 12.10 1.37 3.99
C LEU A 107 13.05 2.07 3.03
N ALA A 108 13.72 1.33 2.15
CA ALA A 108 14.66 1.89 1.19
C ALA A 108 14.00 2.93 0.25
N ILE A 109 12.78 2.62 -0.24
CA ILE A 109 12.01 3.55 -1.07
C ILE A 109 11.60 4.79 -0.27
N ALA A 110 11.10 4.60 0.96
CA ALA A 110 10.68 5.72 1.81
C ALA A 110 11.85 6.64 2.21
N GLU A 111 13.04 6.09 2.47
CA GLU A 111 14.26 6.86 2.73
C GLU A 111 14.66 7.73 1.55
N LEU A 112 14.75 7.13 0.36
CA LEU A 112 15.11 7.84 -0.86
C LEU A 112 14.09 8.94 -1.19
N ALA A 113 12.80 8.63 -1.12
CA ALA A 113 11.73 9.58 -1.38
C ALA A 113 11.74 10.73 -0.37
N THR A 114 11.93 10.45 0.92
CA THR A 114 12.01 11.50 1.95
C THR A 114 13.23 12.39 1.75
N ALA A 115 14.38 11.83 1.39
CA ALA A 115 15.60 12.61 1.14
C ALA A 115 15.42 13.57 -0.04
N ARG A 116 14.89 13.08 -1.17
CA ARG A 116 14.60 13.89 -2.37
C ARG A 116 13.56 14.97 -2.08
N CYS A 117 12.47 14.61 -1.42
CA CYS A 117 11.42 15.54 -1.06
C CYS A 117 11.95 16.62 -0.09
N GLY A 118 12.69 16.23 0.95
CA GLY A 118 13.30 17.16 1.91
C GLY A 118 14.29 18.13 1.23
N ARG A 119 15.02 17.65 0.22
CA ARG A 119 15.89 18.50 -0.60
C ARG A 119 15.10 19.51 -1.43
N SER A 120 13.96 19.12 -1.99
CA SER A 120 13.12 20.04 -2.80
C SER A 120 12.51 21.18 -1.98
N ILE A 121 12.14 20.93 -0.72
CA ILE A 121 11.53 21.93 0.17
C ILE A 121 12.54 22.63 1.10
N GLY A 122 13.82 22.24 1.05
CA GLY A 122 14.88 22.87 1.83
C GLY A 122 14.88 22.54 3.33
N THR A 123 14.55 21.30 3.73
CA THR A 123 14.63 20.91 5.15
C THR A 123 16.06 20.95 5.67
N ALA A 124 16.24 21.26 6.96
CA ALA A 124 17.55 21.35 7.61
C ALA A 124 18.42 20.09 7.44
N ASP A 125 17.79 18.91 7.44
CA ASP A 125 18.48 17.61 7.32
C ASP A 125 18.77 17.21 5.86
N SER A 126 18.46 18.07 4.88
CA SER A 126 18.63 17.72 3.46
C SER A 126 20.09 17.79 3.01
N SER A 127 20.57 16.71 2.37
CA SER A 127 21.93 16.66 1.81
C SER A 127 22.00 17.40 0.47
N SER A 128 23.09 18.13 0.25
CA SER A 128 23.40 18.76 -1.04
C SER A 128 23.69 17.76 -2.16
N VAL A 129 24.04 16.51 -1.82
CA VAL A 129 24.37 15.44 -2.77
C VAL A 129 23.11 14.76 -3.32
N THR A 130 21.98 14.86 -2.63
CA THR A 130 20.71 14.29 -3.12
C THR A 130 20.19 15.12 -4.30
N PRO A 131 19.91 14.50 -5.47
CA PRO A 131 19.32 15.21 -6.60
C PRO A 131 17.96 15.81 -6.22
N ILE A 132 17.71 17.05 -6.66
CA ILE A 132 16.38 17.65 -6.54
C ILE A 132 15.45 16.89 -7.51
N PRO A 133 14.30 16.36 -7.04
CA PRO A 133 13.34 15.73 -7.92
C PRO A 133 12.79 16.76 -8.93
N GLU A 134 12.55 16.32 -10.16
CA GLU A 134 11.97 17.18 -11.21
C GLU A 134 10.57 17.67 -10.83
N ARG A 135 9.82 16.86 -10.06
CA ARG A 135 8.49 17.19 -9.57
C ARG A 135 8.54 17.76 -8.15
N SER A 136 7.69 18.75 -7.91
CA SER A 136 7.63 19.46 -6.64
C SER A 136 7.09 18.56 -5.53
N CYS A 137 7.69 18.63 -4.35
CA CYS A 137 7.15 17.98 -3.16
C CYS A 137 6.39 19.00 -2.31
N SER A 138 5.23 18.60 -1.79
CA SER A 138 4.51 19.40 -0.79
C SER A 138 5.01 19.08 0.63
N GLU A 139 4.90 20.02 1.56
CA GLU A 139 5.18 19.77 2.98
C GLU A 139 4.32 18.63 3.55
N ARG A 140 3.08 18.50 3.08
CA ARG A 140 2.19 17.40 3.47
C ARG A 140 2.75 16.05 3.02
N THR A 141 3.23 15.97 1.77
CA THR A 141 3.86 14.77 1.21
C THR A 141 5.13 14.43 1.98
N TYR A 142 5.96 15.44 2.30
CA TYR A 142 7.15 15.26 3.13
C TYR A 142 6.81 14.69 4.51
N ALA A 143 5.80 15.26 5.18
CA ALA A 143 5.38 14.80 6.50
C ALA A 143 4.89 13.34 6.48
N ALA A 144 4.08 12.98 5.49
CA ALA A 144 3.61 11.60 5.31
C ALA A 144 4.77 10.62 5.09
N LEU A 145 5.66 10.93 4.15
CA LEU A 145 6.87 10.14 3.87
C LEU A 145 7.77 10.00 5.10
N SER A 146 8.02 11.08 5.81
CA SER A 146 8.87 11.10 7.02
C SER A 146 8.27 10.24 8.14
N MET A 147 6.96 10.35 8.39
CA MET A 147 6.27 9.52 9.38
C MET A 147 6.31 8.04 9.01
N HIS A 148 6.07 7.72 7.73
CA HIS A 148 6.07 6.36 7.21
C HIS A 148 7.46 5.73 7.28
N ARG A 149 8.49 6.43 6.79
CA ARG A 149 9.90 6.02 6.91
C ARG A 149 10.28 5.72 8.36
N ASN A 150 9.90 6.60 9.30
CA ASN A 150 10.20 6.40 10.72
C ASN A 150 9.48 5.15 11.30
N ALA A 151 8.27 4.84 10.82
CA ALA A 151 7.56 3.63 11.23
C ALA A 151 8.26 2.39 10.66
N LEU A 152 8.56 2.38 9.36
CA LEU A 152 9.27 1.30 8.68
C LEU A 152 10.66 1.04 9.28
N SER A 153 11.40 2.08 9.64
CA SER A 153 12.70 1.95 10.31
C SER A 153 12.61 1.19 11.63
N ARG A 154 11.57 1.46 12.43
CA ARG A 154 11.31 0.70 13.67
C ARG A 154 10.86 -0.73 13.38
N MET A 155 9.95 -0.92 12.42
CA MET A 155 9.50 -2.26 12.01
C MET A 155 10.67 -3.13 11.56
N HIS A 156 11.58 -2.57 10.75
CA HIS A 156 12.78 -3.23 10.29
C HIS A 156 13.71 -3.57 11.47
N ALA A 157 13.97 -2.62 12.37
CA ALA A 157 14.79 -2.85 13.56
C ALA A 157 14.21 -3.89 14.52
N TRP A 158 12.88 -4.00 14.60
CA TRP A 158 12.19 -5.01 15.42
C TRP A 158 12.03 -6.36 14.72
N GLY A 159 12.43 -6.49 13.45
CA GLY A 159 12.25 -7.70 12.68
C GLY A 159 10.77 -8.05 12.44
N VAL A 160 9.94 -7.05 12.15
CA VAL A 160 8.56 -7.26 11.72
C VAL A 160 8.58 -7.80 10.28
N THR A 161 8.02 -8.99 10.07
CA THR A 161 7.95 -9.64 8.75
C THR A 161 6.62 -9.41 8.06
N ASP A 162 5.51 -9.45 8.79
CA ASP A 162 4.17 -9.16 8.27
C ASP A 162 3.52 -8.02 9.07
N PRO A 163 3.59 -6.77 8.55
CA PRO A 163 3.00 -5.61 9.20
C PRO A 163 1.48 -5.68 9.39
N ARG A 164 0.77 -6.53 8.64
CA ARG A 164 -0.69 -6.62 8.73
C ARG A 164 -1.16 -7.43 9.93
N THR A 165 -0.36 -8.39 10.37
CA THR A 165 -0.70 -9.29 11.48
C THR A 165 0.10 -8.99 12.75
N ASP A 166 1.27 -8.37 12.64
CA ASP A 166 2.11 -8.02 13.78
C ASP A 166 1.69 -6.70 14.44
N SER A 167 1.19 -6.76 15.67
CA SER A 167 0.80 -5.57 16.46
C SER A 167 1.92 -4.52 16.63
N ARG A 168 3.20 -4.92 16.51
CA ARG A 168 4.33 -4.00 16.58
C ARG A 168 4.33 -3.01 15.41
N ALA A 169 3.72 -3.35 14.27
CA ALA A 169 3.56 -2.40 13.17
C ALA A 169 2.71 -1.18 13.59
N GLN A 170 1.57 -1.43 14.23
CA GLN A 170 0.72 -0.36 14.76
C GLN A 170 1.45 0.48 15.83
N LEU A 171 2.24 -0.18 16.69
CA LEU A 171 3.07 0.51 17.66
C LEU A 171 4.09 1.43 16.98
N ALA A 172 4.76 0.96 15.92
CA ALA A 172 5.74 1.74 15.16
C ALA A 172 5.12 3.04 14.62
N TYR A 173 3.91 2.98 14.05
CA TYR A 173 3.18 4.16 13.59
C TYR A 173 2.83 5.11 14.73
N SER A 174 2.28 4.59 15.84
CA SER A 174 1.88 5.42 16.98
C SER A 174 3.06 6.23 17.55
N LEU A 175 4.25 5.63 17.60
CA LEU A 175 5.48 6.29 18.04
C LEU A 175 5.96 7.34 17.02
N SER A 176 5.80 7.09 15.71
CA SER A 176 6.13 8.07 14.66
C SER A 176 5.27 9.32 14.77
N VAL A 177 3.95 9.15 14.94
CA VAL A 177 3.01 10.26 15.08
C VAL A 177 3.29 11.04 16.37
N ARG A 178 3.54 10.35 17.49
CA ARG A 178 3.85 11.01 18.76
C ARG A 178 5.12 11.85 18.68
N ALA A 179 6.19 11.32 18.08
CA ALA A 179 7.43 12.06 17.88
C ALA A 179 7.21 13.33 17.05
N ALA A 180 6.44 13.24 15.96
CA ALA A 180 6.13 14.40 15.13
C ALA A 180 5.35 15.48 15.89
N ARG A 181 4.37 15.10 16.72
CA ARG A 181 3.60 16.05 17.55
C ARG A 181 4.48 16.79 18.56
N ILE A 182 5.39 16.08 19.23
CA ILE A 182 6.31 16.69 20.20
C ILE A 182 7.20 17.73 19.51
N LEU A 183 7.77 17.40 18.35
CA LEU A 183 8.60 18.32 17.57
C LEU A 183 7.84 19.55 17.06
N SER A 184 6.55 19.41 16.74
CA SER A 184 5.72 20.54 16.33
C SER A 184 5.32 21.45 17.49
N ALA A 185 5.22 20.93 18.72
CA ALA A 185 4.85 21.69 19.90
C ALA A 185 6.04 22.44 20.54
N SER A 186 7.27 22.07 20.20
CA SER A 186 8.50 22.68 20.71
C SER A 186 9.05 23.83 19.83
N ARG A 187 8.30 24.28 18.83
CA ARG A 187 8.67 25.38 17.93
C ARG A 187 7.84 26.63 18.19
#